data_AF-A0A522QGE3-F1
#
_entry.id   AF-A0A522QGE3-F1
#
_cell.length_a   1.000
_cell.length_b   1.000
_cell.length_c   1.000
_cell.angle_alpha   90.00
_cell.angle_beta   90.00
_cell.angle_gamma   90.00
#
_symmetry.space_group_name_H-M   'P 1'
#
loop_
_entity.id
_entity.type
_entity.pdbx_description
1 polymer ?
#
loop_
_entity_poly.entity_id
_entity_poly.type
_entity_poly.pdbx_seq_one_letter_code
_entity_poly.pdbx_strand_id
1 'polypeptide(L)'
;MACNGLSRKAFVQGSAAASLALPAFIAHRGDAAQTLRIGEVWELTGVFADVAQNGVRGAAIAVDWWNQRGGVLGRRVEALVEDN
;
A
#
# COMPACT_ATOMS: atom_id res chain seq x y z
N MET A 1 -51.25 -6.93 -9.53
CA MET A 1 -49.82 -6.61 -9.79
C MET A 1 -49.32 -5.77 -8.63
N ALA A 2 -48.61 -6.36 -7.68
CA ALA A 2 -48.06 -5.66 -6.52
C ALA A 2 -46.57 -6.01 -6.41
N CYS A 3 -45.71 -5.00 -6.53
CA CYS A 3 -44.28 -5.14 -6.30
C CYS A 3 -44.03 -5.20 -4.79
N ASN A 4 -43.70 -6.38 -4.27
CA ASN A 4 -43.23 -6.53 -2.89
C ASN A 4 -41.75 -6.14 -2.82
N GLY A 5 -41.49 -4.91 -2.40
CA GLY A 5 -40.14 -4.38 -2.19
C GLY A 5 -39.40 -5.16 -1.10
N LEU A 6 -38.12 -5.42 -1.33
CA LEU A 6 -37.21 -6.05 -0.36
C LEU A 6 -37.23 -5.27 0.96
N SER A 7 -37.70 -5.91 2.03
CA SER A 7 -37.71 -5.33 3.37
C SER A 7 -36.30 -5.27 3.95
N ARG A 8 -35.98 -4.17 4.65
CA ARG A 8 -34.69 -3.98 5.38
C ARG A 8 -34.36 -5.19 6.27
N LYS A 9 -35.37 -5.85 6.83
CA LYS A 9 -35.21 -7.02 7.68
C LYS A 9 -34.74 -8.26 6.89
N ALA A 10 -35.24 -8.44 5.67
CA ALA A 10 -34.81 -9.51 4.78
C ALA A 10 -33.37 -9.30 4.29
N PHE A 11 -32.96 -8.05 4.06
CA PHE A 11 -31.58 -7.71 3.72
C PHE A 11 -30.61 -8.02 4.88
N VAL A 12 -30.94 -7.61 6.10
CA VAL A 12 -30.10 -7.88 7.28
C VAL A 12 -30.02 -9.37 7.60
N GLN A 13 -31.14 -10.10 7.50
CA GLN A 13 -31.15 -11.56 7.70
C GLN A 13 -30.37 -12.32 6.62
N GLY A 14 -30.38 -11.87 5.36
CA GLY A 14 -29.57 -12.45 4.30
C GLY A 14 -28.06 -12.15 4.44
N SER A 15 -27.71 -10.98 4.99
CA SER A 15 -26.31 -10.58 5.19
C SER A 15 -25.56 -11.40 6.24
N ALA A 16 -26.28 -11.93 7.25
CA ALA A 16 -25.69 -12.75 8.31
C ALA A 16 -25.24 -14.14 7.82
N ALA A 17 -25.77 -14.63 6.69
CA ALA A 17 -25.33 -15.86 6.05
C ALA A 17 -24.20 -15.64 5.02
N ALA A 18 -24.02 -14.41 4.52
CA ALA A 18 -22.97 -14.07 3.57
C ALA A 18 -21.61 -13.78 4.24
N SER A 19 -21.58 -13.49 5.55
CA SER A 19 -20.36 -13.17 6.29
C SER A 19 -19.39 -14.36 6.46
N LEU A 20 -19.86 -15.60 6.28
CA LEU A 20 -19.02 -16.81 6.35
C LEU A 20 -18.48 -17.28 4.99
N ALA A 21 -18.89 -16.66 3.88
CA ALA A 21 -18.58 -17.11 2.51
C ALA A 21 -17.84 -16.05 1.67
N LEU A 22 -17.20 -15.05 2.29
CA LEU A 22 -16.42 -14.04 1.58
C LEU A 22 -14.94 -14.04 1.98
N PRO A 23 -14.14 -15.08 1.64
CA PRO A 23 -12.70 -14.90 1.49
C PRO A 23 -12.36 -14.17 0.18
N ALA A 24 -13.32 -13.99 -0.74
CA ALA A 24 -13.06 -13.56 -2.12
C ALA A 24 -12.55 -12.11 -2.30
N PHE A 25 -12.59 -11.27 -1.25
CA PHE A 25 -12.08 -9.90 -1.30
C PHE A 25 -10.87 -9.63 -0.40
N ILE A 26 -10.35 -10.66 0.28
CA ILE A 26 -8.97 -10.58 0.74
C ILE A 26 -8.16 -10.83 -0.52
N ALA A 27 -7.76 -9.75 -1.19
CA ALA A 27 -6.81 -9.83 -2.29
C ALA A 27 -5.57 -10.53 -1.74
N HIS A 28 -5.49 -11.84 -1.95
CA HIS A 28 -4.34 -12.67 -1.60
C HIS A 28 -3.23 -12.26 -2.58
N ARG A 29 -2.61 -11.11 -2.32
CA ARG A 29 -1.38 -10.72 -3.01
C ARG A 29 -0.34 -11.75 -2.61
N GLY A 30 0.05 -12.60 -3.55
CA GLY A 30 1.07 -13.62 -3.32
C GLY A 30 2.35 -13.00 -2.75
N ASP A 31 3.13 -13.82 -2.04
CA ASP A 31 4.34 -13.42 -1.31
C ASP A 31 5.37 -12.60 -2.13
N ALA A 32 5.32 -12.69 -3.46
CA ALA A 32 6.15 -11.88 -4.36
C ALA A 32 5.85 -10.36 -4.31
N ALA A 33 4.73 -9.92 -3.73
CA ALA A 33 4.32 -8.52 -3.70
C ALA A 33 4.63 -7.77 -2.40
N GLN A 34 5.33 -8.39 -1.44
CA GLN A 34 5.43 -7.87 -0.06
C GLN A 34 6.18 -6.53 0.07
N THR A 35 7.23 -6.31 -0.74
CA THR A 35 8.04 -5.07 -0.70
C THR A 35 7.94 -4.30 -2.02
N LEU A 36 7.76 -2.99 -1.93
CA LEU A 36 7.86 -2.03 -3.03
C LEU A 36 9.25 -1.39 -2.99
N ARG A 37 10.12 -1.78 -3.92
CA ARG A 37 11.47 -1.23 -4.07
C ARG A 37 11.46 -0.05 -5.01
N ILE A 38 12.02 1.07 -4.56
CA ILE A 38 12.14 2.31 -5.31
C ILE A 38 13.63 2.56 -5.53
N GLY A 39 14.06 2.61 -6.79
CA GLY A 39 15.43 2.96 -7.14
C GLY A 39 15.60 4.48 -7.16
N GLU A 40 16.61 4.96 -6.44
CA GLU A 40 16.99 6.35 -6.32
C GLU A 40 18.42 6.51 -6.85
N VAL A 41 18.55 7.17 -8.00
CA VAL A 41 19.86 7.47 -8.61
C VAL A 41 20.16 8.94 -8.34
N TRP A 42 21.25 9.17 -7.62
CA TRP A 42 21.67 10.49 -7.18
C TRP A 42 23.13 10.74 -7.58
N GLU A 43 23.53 12.01 -7.61
CA GLU A 43 24.95 12.39 -7.71
C GLU A 43 25.50 12.55 -6.29
N LEU A 44 25.86 11.42 -5.67
CA LEU A 44 26.32 11.35 -4.28
C LEU A 44 27.81 11.65 -4.13
N THR A 45 28.51 11.74 -5.25
CA THR A 45 29.89 12.21 -5.35
C THR A 45 30.00 13.48 -6.18
N GLY A 46 31.12 14.19 -6.10
CA GLY A 46 31.32 15.43 -6.85
C GLY A 46 30.72 16.68 -6.21
N VAL A 47 30.55 17.74 -7.02
CA VAL A 47 30.23 19.09 -6.52
C VAL A 47 28.79 19.24 -6.01
N PHE A 48 27.90 18.32 -6.38
CA PHE A 48 26.49 18.35 -5.99
C PHE A 48 26.14 17.36 -4.87
N ALA A 49 27.13 16.64 -4.32
CA ALA A 49 26.95 15.62 -3.30
C ALA A 49 26.13 16.12 -2.08
N ASP A 50 26.46 17.31 -1.57
CA ASP A 50 25.77 17.89 -0.41
C ASP A 50 24.28 18.15 -0.66
N VAL A 51 23.93 18.55 -1.89
CA VAL A 51 22.53 18.76 -2.29
C VAL A 51 21.83 17.42 -2.43
N ALA A 52 22.46 16.44 -3.09
CA ALA A 52 21.93 15.11 -3.29
C ALA A 52 21.67 14.37 -1.96
N GLN A 53 22.54 14.55 -0.96
CA GLN A 53 22.34 13.96 0.37
C GLN A 53 21.04 14.42 1.04
N ASN A 54 20.58 15.65 0.79
CA ASN A 54 19.30 16.11 1.31
C ASN A 54 18.13 15.36 0.66
N GLY A 55 18.25 15.02 -0.63
CA GLY A 55 17.29 14.18 -1.35
C GLY A 55 17.16 12.79 -0.71
N VAL A 56 18.30 12.11 -0.53
CA VAL A 56 18.36 10.78 0.13
C VAL A 56 17.75 10.80 1.53
N ARG A 57 18.09 11.82 2.35
CA ARG A 57 17.52 11.95 3.70
C ARG A 57 16.01 12.19 3.67
N GLY A 58 15.54 13.04 2.75
CA GLY A 58 14.11 13.30 2.57
C GLY A 58 13.33 12.06 2.14
N ALA A 59 13.90 11.27 1.22
CA ALA A 59 13.31 10.02 0.77
C ALA A 59 13.25 8.98 1.90
N ALA A 60 14.30 8.85 2.71
CA ALA A 60 14.30 7.98 3.88
C ALA A 60 13.18 8.36 4.88
N ILE A 61 13.00 9.65 5.18
CA ILE A 61 11.92 10.14 6.04
C ILE A 61 10.55 9.76 5.45
N ALA A 62 10.36 9.93 4.14
CA ALA A 62 9.11 9.59 3.47
C ALA A 62 8.82 8.08 3.49
N VAL A 63 9.85 7.25 3.26
CA VAL A 63 9.75 5.78 3.35
C VAL A 63 9.32 5.35 4.75
N ASP A 64 9.96 5.89 5.79
CA ASP A 64 9.60 5.59 7.17
C ASP A 64 8.16 6.01 7.49
N TRP A 65 7.78 7.21 7.07
CA TRP A 65 6.43 7.75 7.27
C TRP A 65 5.35 6.88 6.61
N TRP A 66 5.61 6.35 5.41
CA TRP A 66 4.70 5.43 4.75
C TRP A 66 4.67 4.05 5.40
N ASN A 67 5.83 3.52 5.77
CA ASN A 67 5.91 2.22 6.42
C ASN A 67 5.19 2.19 7.78
N GLN A 68 5.26 3.28 8.54
CA GLN A 68 4.49 3.44 9.79
C GLN A 68 2.96 3.39 9.56
N ARG A 69 2.48 3.68 8.35
CA ARG A 69 1.05 3.61 7.95
C ARG A 69 0.63 2.27 7.35
N GLY A 70 1.48 1.25 7.45
CA GLY A 70 1.25 -0.04 6.79
C GLY A 70 1.74 -0.07 5.34
N GLY A 71 2.58 0.89 4.94
CA GLY A 71 3.16 0.97 3.62
C GLY A 71 2.19 1.47 2.54
N VAL A 72 2.53 1.23 1.27
CA VAL A 72 1.73 1.68 0.14
C VAL A 72 0.85 0.54 -0.35
N LEU A 73 -0.47 0.76 -0.29
CA LEU A 73 -1.47 -0.26 -0.57
C LEU A 73 -1.29 -1.53 0.27
N GLY A 74 -0.59 -1.52 1.41
CA GLY A 74 -0.25 -2.71 2.21
C GLY A 74 1.06 -3.40 1.80
N ARG A 75 1.97 -2.70 1.12
CA ARG A 75 3.32 -3.17 0.77
C ARG A 75 4.35 -2.31 1.50
N ARG A 76 5.32 -2.94 2.16
CA ARG A 76 6.45 -2.21 2.77
C ARG A 76 7.24 -1.52 1.67
N VAL A 77 7.63 -0.26 1.88
CA VAL A 77 8.46 0.51 0.94
C VAL A 77 9.94 0.34 1.34
N GLU A 78 10.80 0.19 0.34
CA GLU A 78 12.26 0.13 0.45
C GLU A 78 12.86 1.07 -0.60
N ALA A 79 13.75 1.96 -0.19
CA ALA A 79 14.53 2.80 -1.09
C ALA A 79 15.90 2.14 -1.34
N LEU A 80 16.27 2.02 -2.61
CA LEU A 80 17.59 1.56 -3.07
C LEU A 80 18.33 2.77 -3.61
N VAL A 81 19.40 3.17 -2.94
CA VAL A 81 20.14 4.39 -3.26
C VAL A 81 21.43 4.00 -3.97
N GLU A 82 21.63 4.54 -5.16
CA GLU A 82 22.82 4.33 -5.98
C GLU A 82 23.41 5.69 -6.40
N ASP A 83 24.73 5.74 -6.52
CA ASP A 83 25.45 6.85 -7.16
C ASP A 83 25.53 6.60 -8.68
N ASN A 84 25.42 7.65 -9.50
CA ASN A 84 25.51 7.52 -10.97
C ASN A 84 26.95 7.46 -11.49
#